data_AF-A0A1I4Z3C5-F1
#
_entry.id   AF-A0A1I4Z3C5-F1
#
_cell.length_a   1.000
_cell.length_b   1.000
_cell.length_c   1.000
_cell.angle_alpha   90.00
_cell.angle_beta   90.00
_cell.angle_gamma   90.00
#
_symmetry.space_group_name_H-M   'P 1'
#
loop_
_entity.id
_entity.type
_entity.pdbx_description
1 polymer ?
#
loop_
_entity_poly.entity_id
_entity_poly.type
_entity_poly.pdbx_seq_one_letter_code
_entity_poly.pdbx_strand_id
1 'polypeptide(L)'
;MRLPQRSDQHIIESESFTVLRQVLPREWVIRELSERDYGIDAYVEIVGGKQVLSGDMTALQLKGKKVVKFVEGRATFSGIKRETLNYWLSLPVPVFLCVACIGTGKCYWANINGQNREGKFEGKSKTISVSLFEEFDFSELGLLAFELSYNREKSWPEIENAIEKSLMLFNTLGPLVLMCKRSPNDVPCSTTIQYLVNQHYEFHRLLSKYLLGKKPENLPYWYEQNISYIKSANLDPSITIYYKVLKDLFQKTLSDYRDSIIAAYELVMESQAYYFSRQLPSLYLHLKARPHTFLAEDWYSRYFFDEYENETRCPERLYFEDFDVFDSHLDDLLRS
;
A
#
# COMPACT_ATOMS: atom_id res chain seq x y z
N MET A 1 -0.08 59.74 9.72
CA MET A 1 -0.48 58.40 10.21
C MET A 1 0.06 57.37 9.21
N ARG A 2 0.85 56.37 9.63
CA ARG A 2 1.26 55.27 8.75
C ARG A 2 0.23 54.15 8.89
N LEU A 3 -0.42 53.79 7.79
CA LEU A 3 -1.37 52.67 7.72
C LEU A 3 -0.64 51.41 7.26
N PRO A 4 -1.05 50.22 7.70
CA PRO A 4 -0.49 48.97 7.21
C PRO A 4 -0.77 48.81 5.71
N GLN A 5 0.25 48.41 4.95
CA GLN A 5 0.11 48.06 3.54
C GLN A 5 -0.07 46.55 3.41
N ARG A 6 -1.05 46.13 2.63
CA ARG A 6 -1.23 44.72 2.28
C ARG A 6 -0.05 44.28 1.42
N SER A 7 0.72 43.32 1.89
CA SER A 7 1.87 42.79 1.15
C SER A 7 1.41 41.96 -0.05
N ASP A 8 2.23 41.89 -1.10
CA ASP A 8 2.03 40.99 -2.24
C ASP A 8 1.85 39.53 -1.81
N GLN A 9 2.51 39.14 -0.70
CA GLN A 9 2.37 37.81 -0.14
C GLN A 9 0.93 37.52 0.31
N HIS A 10 0.28 38.47 1.00
CA HIS A 10 -1.12 38.32 1.41
C HIS A 10 -2.10 38.31 0.24
N ILE A 11 -1.74 38.94 -0.88
CA ILE A 11 -2.54 38.88 -2.12
C ILE A 11 -2.40 37.49 -2.75
N ILE A 12 -1.16 37.02 -2.92
CA ILE A 12 -0.83 35.70 -3.47
C ILE A 12 -1.46 34.57 -2.66
N GLU A 13 -1.45 34.67 -1.33
CA GLU A 13 -2.10 33.70 -0.44
C GLU A 13 -3.61 33.65 -0.71
N SER A 14 -4.31 34.79 -0.76
CA SER A 14 -5.76 34.84 -1.05
C SER A 14 -6.10 34.33 -2.46
N GLU A 15 -5.30 34.70 -3.46
CA GLU A 15 -5.47 34.24 -4.84
C GLU A 15 -5.23 32.73 -4.95
N SER A 16 -4.28 32.18 -4.20
CA SER A 16 -4.00 30.74 -4.21
C SER A 16 -5.19 29.89 -3.74
N PHE A 17 -5.90 30.32 -2.69
CA PHE A 17 -7.13 29.65 -2.24
C PHE A 17 -8.25 29.76 -3.27
N THR A 18 -8.35 30.91 -3.96
CA THR A 18 -9.32 31.10 -5.04
C THR A 18 -9.09 30.11 -6.17
N VAL A 19 -7.83 29.96 -6.61
CA VAL A 19 -7.43 28.97 -7.62
C VAL A 19 -7.74 27.55 -7.13
N LEU A 20 -7.36 27.19 -5.90
CA LEU A 20 -7.61 25.86 -5.34
C LEU A 20 -9.11 25.50 -5.37
N ARG A 21 -9.98 26.39 -4.90
CA ARG A 21 -11.44 26.18 -4.90
C ARG A 21 -12.02 26.04 -6.30
N GLN A 22 -11.42 26.65 -7.31
CA GLN A 22 -11.88 26.58 -8.70
C GLN A 22 -11.52 25.25 -9.37
N VAL A 23 -10.39 24.66 -8.99
CA VAL A 23 -9.88 23.43 -9.62
C VAL A 23 -10.29 22.16 -8.90
N LEU A 24 -10.60 22.22 -7.61
CA LEU A 24 -11.09 21.06 -6.87
C LEU A 24 -12.54 20.71 -7.27
N PRO A 25 -12.91 19.42 -7.26
CA PRO A 25 -14.29 18.99 -7.49
C PRO A 25 -15.27 19.67 -6.53
N ARG A 26 -16.44 20.08 -7.04
CA ARG A 26 -17.43 20.86 -6.28
C ARG A 26 -18.10 20.05 -5.18
N GLU A 27 -18.12 18.74 -5.35
CA GLU A 27 -18.64 17.76 -4.41
C GLU A 27 -17.72 17.55 -3.21
N TRP A 28 -16.43 17.89 -3.29
CA TRP A 28 -15.50 17.75 -2.18
C TRP A 28 -15.73 18.82 -1.12
N VAL A 29 -15.57 18.44 0.15
CA VAL A 29 -15.79 19.36 1.27
C VAL A 29 -14.47 19.94 1.72
N ILE A 30 -14.25 21.22 1.45
CA ILE A 30 -13.04 21.96 1.83
C ILE A 30 -13.27 22.64 3.19
N ARG A 31 -12.38 22.38 4.15
CA ARG A 31 -12.34 23.00 5.48
C ARG A 31 -11.03 23.78 5.60
N GLU A 32 -11.09 25.08 5.36
CA GLU A 32 -9.93 25.96 5.46
C GLU A 32 -9.58 26.23 6.92
N LEU A 33 -8.29 26.25 7.22
CA LEU A 33 -7.78 26.54 8.55
C LEU A 33 -7.48 28.03 8.66
N SER A 34 -8.18 28.70 9.58
CA SER A 34 -8.03 30.13 9.81
C SER A 34 -6.82 30.48 10.69
N GLU A 35 -6.30 29.52 11.46
CA GLU A 35 -5.09 29.66 12.28
C GLU A 35 -3.89 29.07 11.56
N ARG A 36 -2.68 29.59 11.83
CA ARG A 36 -1.43 29.07 11.27
C ARG A 36 -1.16 27.67 11.83
N ASP A 37 -1.79 26.65 11.25
CA ASP A 37 -1.70 25.26 11.71
C ASP A 37 -0.40 24.60 11.21
N TYR A 38 0.73 25.17 11.63
CA TYR A 38 2.08 24.62 11.49
C TYR A 38 2.46 24.13 10.07
N GLY A 39 1.82 24.67 9.03
CA GLY A 39 2.03 24.30 7.63
C GLY A 39 0.91 23.44 7.01
N ILE A 40 -0.30 23.44 7.55
CA ILE A 40 -1.50 22.94 6.88
C ILE A 40 -2.45 24.12 6.66
N ASP A 41 -3.02 24.21 5.47
CA ASP A 41 -3.89 25.32 5.08
C ASP A 41 -5.36 24.88 4.92
N ALA A 42 -5.59 23.61 4.60
CA ALA A 42 -6.94 23.06 4.47
C ALA A 42 -6.97 21.55 4.76
N TYR A 43 -8.10 21.10 5.28
CA TYR A 43 -8.52 19.70 5.21
C TYR A 43 -9.58 19.54 4.12
N VAL A 44 -9.45 18.50 3.32
CA VAL A 44 -10.39 18.20 2.24
C VAL A 44 -10.94 16.79 2.44
N GLU A 45 -12.27 16.67 2.41
CA GLU A 45 -12.94 15.38 2.33
C GLU A 45 -13.22 15.05 0.87
N ILE A 46 -12.64 13.94 0.41
CA ILE A 46 -12.82 13.42 -0.94
C ILE A 46 -14.17 12.71 -0.97
N VAL A 47 -15.08 13.22 -1.79
CA VAL A 47 -16.44 12.68 -1.92
C VAL A 47 -16.51 11.90 -3.23
N GLY A 48 -16.77 10.59 -3.13
CA GLY A 48 -16.88 9.71 -4.28
C GLY A 48 -18.20 9.90 -5.06
N GLY A 49 -18.31 9.24 -6.22
CA GLY A 49 -19.40 9.45 -7.19
C GLY A 49 -20.84 9.20 -6.70
N LYS A 50 -21.05 8.63 -5.51
CA LYS A 50 -22.38 8.51 -4.88
C LYS A 50 -22.78 9.74 -4.04
N GLN A 51 -21.93 10.76 -3.95
CA GLN A 51 -22.14 11.96 -3.12
C GLN A 51 -22.37 11.64 -1.63
N VAL A 52 -21.79 10.54 -1.14
CA VAL A 52 -21.88 10.11 0.25
C VAL A 52 -20.59 10.52 0.97
N LEU A 53 -20.74 11.23 2.07
CA LEU A 53 -19.63 11.55 2.98
C LEU A 53 -19.13 10.28 3.65
N SER A 54 -17.85 9.97 3.50
CA SER A 54 -17.20 8.76 4.02
C SER A 54 -16.19 9.04 5.13
N GLY A 55 -15.86 10.31 5.40
CA GLY A 55 -14.74 10.68 6.27
C GLY A 55 -13.37 10.50 5.61
N ASP A 56 -13.33 10.41 4.27
CA ASP A 56 -12.09 10.28 3.49
C ASP A 56 -11.33 11.61 3.42
N MET A 57 -10.56 11.87 4.48
CA MET A 57 -9.88 13.14 4.70
C MET A 57 -8.43 13.15 4.19
N THR A 58 -8.01 14.27 3.62
CA THR A 58 -6.61 14.60 3.32
C THR A 58 -6.28 16.03 3.78
N ALA A 59 -5.03 16.28 4.14
CA ALA A 59 -4.54 17.61 4.50
C ALA A 59 -3.75 18.23 3.34
N LEU A 60 -3.97 19.51 3.09
CA LEU A 60 -3.30 20.26 2.04
C LEU A 60 -2.45 21.38 2.64
N GLN A 61 -1.19 21.45 2.22
CA GLN A 61 -0.41 22.69 2.31
C GLN A 61 -0.49 23.40 0.95
N LEU A 62 -0.99 24.62 0.94
CA LEU A 62 -1.10 25.47 -0.22
C LEU A 62 0.06 26.48 -0.30
N LYS A 63 0.61 26.66 -1.51
CA LYS A 63 1.59 27.69 -1.82
C LYS A 63 1.21 28.39 -3.12
N GLY A 64 1.17 29.72 -3.10
CA GLY A 64 0.97 30.52 -4.31
C GLY A 64 2.28 30.85 -5.03
N LYS A 65 2.28 30.75 -6.36
CA LYS A 65 3.36 31.20 -7.26
C LYS A 65 2.73 31.97 -8.43
N LYS A 66 3.36 33.07 -8.86
CA LYS A 66 2.92 33.78 -10.08
C LYS A 66 3.02 32.89 -11.33
N VAL A 67 4.14 32.19 -11.46
CA VAL A 67 4.41 31.22 -12.54
C VAL A 67 5.18 30.03 -11.95
N VAL A 68 4.78 28.82 -12.32
CA VAL A 68 5.53 27.59 -12.06
C VAL A 68 6.25 27.21 -13.34
N LYS A 69 7.58 27.10 -13.27
CA LYS A 69 8.42 26.75 -14.43
C LYS A 69 8.77 25.27 -14.35
N PHE A 70 8.28 24.50 -15.32
CA PHE A 70 8.65 23.10 -15.51
C PHE A 70 9.82 23.01 -16.50
N VAL A 71 10.78 22.14 -16.19
CA VAL A 71 11.88 21.74 -17.08
C VAL A 71 11.74 20.24 -17.26
N GLU A 72 11.54 19.77 -18.49
CA GLU A 72 11.28 18.35 -18.79
C GLU A 72 10.12 17.78 -17.95
N GLY A 73 9.02 18.53 -17.84
CA GLY A 73 7.84 18.14 -17.07
C GLY A 73 8.01 18.19 -15.55
N ARG A 74 9.16 18.65 -15.03
CA ARG A 74 9.46 18.67 -13.58
C ARG A 74 9.71 20.08 -13.06
N ALA A 75 9.20 20.35 -11.87
CA ALA A 75 9.52 21.55 -11.09
C ALA A 75 9.94 21.15 -9.67
N THR A 76 10.57 22.07 -8.95
CA THR A 76 10.99 21.84 -7.57
C THR A 76 10.56 23.00 -6.69
N PHE A 77 9.92 22.69 -5.56
CA PHE A 77 9.58 23.65 -4.53
C PHE A 77 10.50 23.46 -3.33
N SER A 78 11.46 24.38 -3.16
CA SER A 78 12.48 24.34 -2.11
C SER A 78 12.14 25.24 -0.93
N GLY A 79 12.79 24.98 0.22
CA GLY A 79 12.75 25.86 1.39
C GLY A 79 11.69 25.46 2.43
N ILE A 80 11.07 24.28 2.30
CA ILE A 80 10.20 23.73 3.34
C ILE A 80 11.07 23.31 4.51
N LYS A 81 10.74 23.77 5.72
CA LYS A 81 11.49 23.40 6.94
C LYS A 81 11.34 21.91 7.23
N ARG A 82 12.41 21.28 7.71
CA ARG A 82 12.35 19.86 8.10
C ARG A 82 11.36 19.60 9.24
N GLU A 83 11.21 20.53 10.18
CA GLU A 83 10.19 20.45 11.25
C GLU A 83 8.77 20.39 10.68
N THR A 84 8.47 21.16 9.63
CA THR A 84 7.19 21.12 8.93
C THR A 84 6.96 19.78 8.25
N LEU A 85 7.98 19.23 7.58
CA LEU A 85 7.89 17.87 7.01
C LEU A 85 7.65 16.82 8.10
N ASN A 86 8.38 16.87 9.22
CA ASN A 86 8.21 15.92 10.32
C ASN A 86 6.78 16.00 10.89
N TYR A 87 6.22 17.20 11.01
CA TYR A 87 4.83 17.40 11.39
C TYR A 87 3.87 16.77 10.38
N TRP A 88 4.04 17.03 9.08
CA TRP A 88 3.21 16.43 8.02
C TRP A 88 3.21 14.91 8.07
N LEU A 89 4.39 14.29 8.23
CA LEU A 89 4.53 12.83 8.30
C LEU A 89 3.96 12.21 9.59
N SER A 90 3.66 13.04 10.61
CA SER A 90 3.05 12.58 11.86
C SER A 90 1.52 12.65 11.86
N LEU A 91 0.92 13.28 10.85
CA LEU A 91 -0.53 13.40 10.75
C LEU A 91 -1.17 12.05 10.37
N PRO A 92 -2.36 11.74 10.92
CA PRO A 92 -3.08 10.50 10.60
C PRO A 92 -3.72 10.50 9.21
N VAL A 93 -3.69 11.65 8.52
CA VAL A 93 -4.22 11.82 7.17
C VAL A 93 -3.08 12.11 6.20
N PRO A 94 -3.18 11.67 4.93
CA PRO A 94 -2.15 11.97 3.94
C PRO A 94 -2.06 13.46 3.67
N VAL A 95 -0.84 13.96 3.55
CA VAL A 95 -0.54 15.37 3.27
C VAL A 95 -0.10 15.54 1.82
N PHE A 96 -0.70 16.52 1.13
CA PHE A 96 -0.27 16.94 -0.19
C PHE A 96 0.19 18.40 -0.18
N LEU A 97 1.30 18.67 -0.86
CA LEU A 97 1.69 20.04 -1.17
C LEU A 97 1.01 20.45 -2.48
N CYS A 98 0.18 21.49 -2.41
CA CYS A 98 -0.49 22.11 -3.54
C CYS A 98 0.21 23.44 -3.89
N VAL A 99 0.58 23.62 -5.15
CA VAL A 99 1.16 24.86 -5.67
C VAL A 99 0.22 25.47 -6.70
N ALA A 100 -0.47 26.54 -6.31
CA ALA A 100 -1.33 27.32 -7.18
C ALA A 100 -0.49 28.28 -8.05
N CYS A 101 -0.62 28.11 -9.36
CA CYS A 101 0.02 28.95 -10.37
C CYS A 101 -0.94 30.04 -10.86
N ILE A 102 -0.85 31.22 -10.24
CA ILE A 102 -1.79 32.34 -10.42
C ILE A 102 -1.91 32.75 -11.89
N GLY A 103 -0.79 32.86 -12.61
CA GLY A 103 -0.80 33.28 -14.02
C GLY A 103 -1.52 32.32 -14.96
N THR A 104 -1.71 31.06 -14.55
CA THR A 104 -2.37 30.03 -15.37
C THR A 104 -3.71 29.56 -14.82
N GLY A 105 -4.05 29.89 -13.56
CA GLY A 105 -5.21 29.34 -12.87
C GLY A 105 -5.14 27.84 -12.57
N LYS A 106 -3.98 27.20 -12.74
CA LYS A 106 -3.76 25.78 -12.41
C LYS A 106 -3.25 25.59 -10.98
N CYS A 107 -3.51 24.42 -10.40
CA CYS A 107 -2.88 24.00 -9.15
C CYS A 107 -2.25 22.61 -9.33
N TYR A 108 -0.97 22.51 -9.00
CA TYR A 108 -0.20 21.27 -9.06
C TYR A 108 -0.08 20.67 -7.67
N TRP A 109 -0.02 19.36 -7.55
CA TRP A 109 0.08 18.67 -6.27
C TRP A 109 1.27 17.71 -6.21
N ALA A 110 1.74 17.45 -4.99
CA ALA A 110 2.76 16.46 -4.68
C ALA A 110 2.38 15.68 -3.43
N ASN A 111 2.43 14.35 -3.54
CA ASN A 111 2.24 13.44 -2.41
C ASN A 111 3.49 13.43 -1.52
N ILE A 112 3.37 13.97 -0.31
CA ILE A 112 4.49 14.07 0.63
C ILE A 112 4.91 12.70 1.16
N ASN A 113 3.95 11.86 1.52
CA ASN A 113 4.23 10.52 2.03
C ASN A 113 4.91 9.65 0.95
N GLY A 114 4.41 9.72 -0.29
CA GLY A 114 5.00 9.03 -1.44
C GLY A 114 6.46 9.42 -1.67
N GLN A 115 6.76 10.72 -1.80
CA GLN A 115 8.14 11.18 -1.98
C GLN A 115 9.05 10.86 -0.79
N ASN A 116 8.51 10.88 0.44
CA ASN A 116 9.27 10.48 1.62
C ASN A 116 9.69 9.00 1.53
N ARG A 117 8.80 8.11 1.09
CA ARG A 117 9.09 6.68 0.91
C ARG A 117 10.10 6.41 -0.20
N GLU A 118 10.10 7.24 -1.24
CA GLU A 118 11.10 7.24 -2.33
C GLU A 118 12.46 7.84 -1.92
N GLY A 119 12.65 8.16 -0.62
CA GLY A 119 13.93 8.68 -0.13
C GLY A 119 14.18 10.15 -0.42
N LYS A 120 13.20 10.88 -0.98
CA LYS A 120 13.39 12.28 -1.42
C LYS A 120 13.85 13.21 -0.29
N PHE A 121 13.45 12.92 0.94
CA PHE A 121 13.69 13.77 2.10
C PHE A 121 14.76 13.23 3.06
N GLU A 122 15.55 12.28 2.58
CA GLU A 122 16.68 11.72 3.30
C GLU A 122 17.70 12.78 3.77
N GLY A 123 18.54 12.38 4.71
CA GLY A 123 19.59 13.23 5.29
C GLY A 123 19.12 14.20 6.37
N LYS A 124 19.96 15.19 6.68
CA LYS A 124 19.82 16.08 7.85
C LYS A 124 19.67 17.56 7.51
N SER A 125 19.43 17.91 6.24
CA SER A 125 19.28 19.31 5.82
C SER A 125 18.14 20.00 6.57
N LYS A 126 18.34 21.25 7.01
CA LYS A 126 17.31 22.04 7.71
C LYS A 126 16.08 22.32 6.84
N THR A 127 16.25 22.29 5.52
CA THR A 127 15.15 22.43 4.55
C THR A 127 15.17 21.31 3.54
N ILE A 128 13.99 20.99 3.03
CA ILE A 128 13.75 19.98 2.00
C ILE A 128 13.19 20.65 0.74
N SER A 129 13.27 19.91 -0.36
CA SER A 129 12.69 20.31 -1.64
C SER A 129 11.73 19.24 -2.12
N VAL A 130 10.52 19.65 -2.47
CA VAL A 130 9.46 18.78 -2.98
C VAL A 130 9.48 18.83 -4.50
N SER A 131 9.45 17.67 -5.15
CA SER A 131 9.33 17.57 -6.60
C SER A 131 7.87 17.73 -7.02
N LEU A 132 7.64 18.46 -8.11
CA LEU A 132 6.34 18.65 -8.73
C LEU A 132 6.45 18.15 -10.18
N PHE A 133 5.36 17.55 -10.67
CA PHE A 133 5.26 17.03 -12.02
C PHE A 133 4.10 17.75 -12.73
N GLU A 134 4.27 18.07 -14.01
CA GLU A 134 3.31 18.87 -14.77
C GLU A 134 1.96 18.15 -14.94
N GLU A 135 2.00 16.83 -15.03
CA GLU A 135 0.84 15.94 -15.10
C GLU A 135 0.07 15.81 -13.77
N PHE A 136 0.67 16.19 -12.65
CA PHE A 136 0.04 16.15 -11.33
C PHE A 136 -0.61 17.51 -11.03
N ASP A 137 -1.64 17.83 -11.81
CA ASP A 137 -2.57 18.94 -11.55
C ASP A 137 -3.98 18.42 -11.22
N PHE A 138 -4.97 19.30 -11.11
CA PHE A 138 -6.38 18.90 -10.93
C PHE A 138 -7.18 18.94 -12.25
N SER A 139 -6.52 18.68 -13.40
CA SER A 139 -7.22 18.29 -14.63
C SER A 139 -7.87 16.92 -14.48
N GLU A 140 -8.65 16.45 -15.46
CA GLU A 140 -9.31 15.14 -15.38
C GLU A 140 -8.35 13.97 -15.08
N LEU A 141 -7.22 13.89 -15.82
CA LEU A 141 -6.21 12.86 -15.59
C LEU A 141 -5.43 13.08 -14.29
N GLY A 142 -5.12 14.34 -13.97
CA GLY A 142 -4.39 14.68 -12.75
C GLY A 142 -5.22 14.44 -11.49
N LEU A 143 -6.54 14.66 -11.54
CA LEU A 143 -7.48 14.35 -10.48
C LEU A 143 -7.59 12.83 -10.26
N LEU A 144 -7.68 12.05 -11.34
CA LEU A 144 -7.64 10.58 -11.23
C LEU A 144 -6.34 10.10 -10.58
N ALA A 145 -5.20 10.69 -10.96
CA ALA A 145 -3.91 10.40 -10.35
C ALA A 145 -3.87 10.81 -8.86
N PHE A 146 -4.48 11.93 -8.50
CA PHE A 146 -4.60 12.37 -7.11
C PHE A 146 -5.44 11.38 -6.29
N GLU A 147 -6.60 10.96 -6.79
CA GLU A 147 -7.45 9.98 -6.11
C GLU A 147 -6.77 8.61 -5.97
N LEU A 148 -6.06 8.14 -7.00
CA LEU A 148 -5.25 6.92 -6.91
C LEU A 148 -4.13 7.05 -5.88
N SER A 149 -3.44 8.19 -5.86
CA SER A 149 -2.42 8.51 -4.88
C SER A 149 -3.00 8.52 -3.46
N TYR A 150 -4.14 9.19 -3.26
CA TYR A 150 -4.85 9.23 -1.98
C TYR A 150 -5.25 7.82 -1.51
N ASN A 151 -5.91 7.04 -2.37
CA ASN A 151 -6.35 5.69 -2.04
C ASN A 151 -5.18 4.78 -1.66
N ARG A 152 -4.02 4.95 -2.32
CA ARG A 152 -2.79 4.26 -1.95
C ARG A 152 -2.30 4.67 -0.57
N GLU A 153 -2.29 5.96 -0.23
CA GLU A 153 -1.89 6.40 1.11
C GLU A 153 -2.85 5.90 2.19
N LYS A 154 -4.15 5.96 1.93
CA LYS A 154 -5.18 5.45 2.84
C LYS A 154 -4.99 3.96 3.13
N SER A 155 -4.64 3.17 2.12
CA SER A 155 -4.38 1.72 2.25
C SER A 155 -2.93 1.39 2.62
N TRP A 156 -2.05 2.39 2.82
CA TRP A 156 -0.62 2.14 2.99
C TRP A 156 -0.30 1.26 4.19
N PRO A 157 -0.92 1.43 5.38
CA PRO A 157 -0.67 0.54 6.52
C PRO A 157 -0.95 -0.93 6.19
N GLU A 158 -2.04 -1.22 5.49
CA GLU A 158 -2.40 -2.57 5.07
C GLU A 158 -1.47 -3.11 3.98
N ILE A 159 -1.05 -2.26 3.04
CA ILE A 159 -0.05 -2.60 2.02
C ILE A 159 1.29 -2.94 2.67
N GLU A 160 1.76 -2.12 3.60
CA GLU A 160 3.01 -2.30 4.33
C GLU A 160 3.00 -3.61 5.14
N ASN A 161 1.90 -3.89 5.84
CA ASN A 161 1.72 -5.17 6.51
C ASN A 161 1.70 -6.34 5.51
N ALA A 162 1.02 -6.21 4.37
CA ALA A 162 1.03 -7.25 3.34
C ALA A 162 2.43 -7.47 2.76
N ILE A 163 3.23 -6.42 2.57
CA ILE A 163 4.65 -6.50 2.17
C ILE A 163 5.42 -7.32 3.20
N GLU A 164 5.37 -6.92 4.48
CA GLU A 164 6.09 -7.63 5.56
C GLU A 164 5.69 -9.10 5.63
N LYS A 165 4.38 -9.38 5.72
CA LYS A 165 3.89 -10.75 5.90
C LYS A 165 4.15 -11.63 4.68
N SER A 166 3.97 -11.10 3.46
CA SER A 166 4.21 -11.89 2.25
C SER A 166 5.68 -12.27 2.07
N LEU A 167 6.61 -11.38 2.44
CA LEU A 167 8.04 -11.66 2.42
C LEU A 167 8.42 -12.66 3.52
N MET A 168 7.93 -12.46 4.75
CA MET A 168 8.22 -13.38 5.87
C MET A 168 7.62 -14.78 5.68
N LEU A 169 6.44 -14.88 5.06
CA LEU A 169 5.75 -16.15 4.80
C LEU A 169 6.03 -16.70 3.40
N PHE A 170 6.97 -16.10 2.66
CA PHE A 170 7.22 -16.50 1.29
C PHE A 170 7.55 -18.01 1.16
N ASN A 171 8.38 -18.52 2.07
CA ASN A 171 8.82 -19.92 2.03
C ASN A 171 7.70 -20.93 2.33
N THR A 172 6.59 -20.51 2.97
CA THR A 172 5.49 -21.41 3.34
C THR A 172 4.40 -21.48 2.27
N LEU A 173 4.40 -20.56 1.29
CA LEU A 173 3.43 -20.55 0.19
C LEU A 173 3.59 -21.78 -0.73
N GLY A 174 4.84 -22.21 -0.97
CA GLY A 174 5.20 -23.43 -1.70
C GLY A 174 4.47 -24.68 -1.23
N PRO A 175 4.78 -25.12 0.02
CA PRO A 175 4.12 -26.25 0.64
C PRO A 175 2.59 -26.14 0.64
N LEU A 176 2.03 -24.97 0.98
CA LEU A 176 0.58 -24.77 0.99
C LEU A 176 -0.07 -25.04 -0.38
N VAL A 177 0.50 -24.50 -1.45
CA VAL A 177 -0.01 -24.71 -2.82
C VAL A 177 0.12 -26.17 -3.22
N LEU A 178 1.24 -26.81 -2.92
CA LEU A 178 1.47 -28.23 -3.21
C LEU A 178 0.47 -29.13 -2.50
N MET A 179 0.21 -28.86 -1.22
CA MET A 179 -0.81 -29.57 -0.44
C MET A 179 -2.19 -29.43 -1.10
N CYS A 180 -2.59 -28.21 -1.45
CA CYS A 180 -3.87 -27.98 -2.12
C CYS A 180 -3.95 -28.68 -3.48
N LYS A 181 -2.84 -28.72 -4.23
CA LYS A 181 -2.75 -29.37 -5.55
C LYS A 181 -2.87 -30.90 -5.46
N ARG A 182 -2.27 -31.52 -4.44
CA ARG A 182 -2.26 -32.97 -4.21
C ARG A 182 -3.58 -33.50 -3.66
N SER A 183 -4.34 -32.69 -2.94
CA SER A 183 -5.63 -33.10 -2.37
C SER A 183 -6.68 -33.46 -3.44
N PRO A 184 -7.59 -34.41 -3.19
CA PRO A 184 -8.68 -34.73 -4.09
C PRO A 184 -9.61 -33.53 -4.31
N ASN A 185 -10.12 -33.35 -5.54
CA ASN A 185 -10.97 -32.22 -5.90
C ASN A 185 -12.28 -32.15 -5.12
N ASP A 186 -12.88 -33.32 -4.86
CA ASP A 186 -14.23 -33.49 -4.29
C ASP A 186 -14.21 -33.58 -2.76
N VAL A 187 -13.14 -33.05 -2.15
CA VAL A 187 -12.98 -32.98 -0.69
C VAL A 187 -12.90 -31.50 -0.28
N PRO A 188 -13.65 -31.07 0.74
CA PRO A 188 -13.48 -29.74 1.32
C PRO A 188 -12.14 -29.63 2.04
N CYS A 189 -11.50 -28.47 1.99
CA CYS A 189 -10.27 -28.26 2.74
C CYS A 189 -10.54 -28.18 4.24
N SER A 190 -9.52 -28.43 5.07
CA SER A 190 -9.62 -28.16 6.50
C SER A 190 -9.75 -26.65 6.76
N THR A 191 -10.27 -26.29 7.93
CA THR A 191 -10.40 -24.89 8.35
C THR A 191 -9.05 -24.17 8.38
N THR A 192 -7.99 -24.88 8.78
CA THR A 192 -6.63 -24.35 8.78
C THR A 192 -6.15 -23.96 7.39
N ILE A 193 -6.35 -24.84 6.40
CA ILE A 193 -6.01 -24.53 5.01
C ILE A 193 -6.83 -23.34 4.52
N GLN A 194 -8.12 -23.29 4.85
CA GLN A 194 -8.97 -22.15 4.50
C GLN A 194 -8.39 -20.83 5.03
N TYR A 195 -7.98 -20.79 6.30
CA TYR A 195 -7.41 -19.57 6.90
C TYR A 195 -6.09 -19.17 6.24
N LEU A 196 -5.18 -20.12 6.01
CA LEU A 196 -3.90 -19.85 5.35
C LEU A 196 -4.10 -19.33 3.92
N VAL A 197 -5.00 -19.96 3.14
CA VAL A 197 -5.33 -19.51 1.79
C VAL A 197 -5.94 -18.10 1.82
N ASN A 198 -6.91 -17.85 2.71
CA ASN A 198 -7.54 -16.54 2.83
C ASN A 198 -6.51 -15.45 3.16
N GLN A 199 -5.58 -15.74 4.06
CA GLN A 199 -4.52 -14.82 4.44
C GLN A 199 -3.59 -14.50 3.26
N HIS A 200 -3.05 -15.53 2.59
CA HIS A 200 -2.23 -15.33 1.40
C HIS A 200 -2.99 -14.63 0.27
N TYR A 201 -4.28 -14.93 0.10
CA TYR A 201 -5.11 -14.29 -0.90
C TYR A 201 -5.30 -12.80 -0.64
N GLU A 202 -5.53 -12.39 0.62
CA GLU A 202 -5.65 -10.97 0.96
C GLU A 202 -4.34 -10.22 0.73
N PHE A 203 -3.18 -10.83 1.03
CA PHE A 203 -1.89 -10.25 0.69
C PHE A 203 -1.70 -10.12 -0.82
N HIS A 204 -1.99 -11.18 -1.58
CA HIS A 204 -1.99 -11.13 -3.04
C HIS A 204 -2.90 -10.01 -3.56
N ARG A 205 -4.12 -9.90 -3.02
CA ARG A 205 -5.12 -8.92 -3.47
C ARG A 205 -4.63 -7.49 -3.28
N LEU A 206 -4.06 -7.17 -2.12
CA LEU A 206 -3.51 -5.85 -1.83
C LEU A 206 -2.26 -5.56 -2.69
N LEU A 207 -1.30 -6.47 -2.72
CA LEU A 207 -0.03 -6.22 -3.40
C LEU A 207 -0.18 -6.20 -4.92
N SER A 208 -0.95 -7.10 -5.52
CA SER A 208 -1.19 -7.08 -6.97
C SER A 208 -1.93 -5.81 -7.39
N LYS A 209 -2.87 -5.32 -6.57
CA LYS A 209 -3.56 -4.05 -6.82
C LYS A 209 -2.60 -2.86 -6.79
N TYR A 210 -1.81 -2.73 -5.73
CA TYR A 210 -1.06 -1.50 -5.47
C TYR A 210 0.38 -1.51 -5.98
N LEU A 211 0.99 -2.67 -6.20
CA LEU A 211 2.34 -2.82 -6.73
C LEU A 211 2.34 -3.14 -8.23
N LEU A 212 1.36 -3.91 -8.70
CA LEU A 212 1.28 -4.34 -10.11
C LEU A 212 0.15 -3.66 -10.91
N GLY A 213 -0.68 -2.82 -10.27
CA GLY A 213 -1.81 -2.15 -10.92
C GLY A 213 -2.92 -3.10 -11.39
N LYS A 214 -3.00 -4.31 -10.83
CA LYS A 214 -3.99 -5.34 -11.20
C LYS A 214 -5.33 -5.09 -10.49
N LYS A 215 -6.36 -5.82 -10.91
CA LYS A 215 -7.69 -5.80 -10.30
C LYS A 215 -8.11 -7.23 -9.92
N PRO A 216 -7.49 -7.82 -8.89
CA PRO A 216 -7.85 -9.14 -8.40
C PRO A 216 -9.29 -9.15 -7.88
N GLU A 217 -9.95 -10.32 -7.98
CA GLU A 217 -11.29 -10.50 -7.41
C GLU A 217 -11.26 -10.36 -5.89
N ASN A 218 -12.37 -9.96 -5.28
CA ASN A 218 -12.48 -10.02 -3.82
C ASN A 218 -12.70 -11.47 -3.36
N LEU A 219 -12.31 -11.79 -2.13
CA LEU A 219 -12.46 -13.15 -1.59
C LEU A 219 -13.89 -13.74 -1.71
N PRO A 220 -15.00 -12.98 -1.56
CA PRO A 220 -16.36 -13.49 -1.78
C PRO A 220 -16.59 -14.14 -3.14
N TYR A 221 -15.92 -13.67 -4.20
CA TYR A 221 -15.99 -14.29 -5.53
C TYR A 221 -15.64 -15.78 -5.47
N TRP A 222 -14.59 -16.16 -4.72
CA TRP A 222 -14.16 -17.55 -4.62
C TRP A 222 -15.12 -18.41 -3.80
N TYR A 223 -15.80 -17.83 -2.81
CA TYR A 223 -16.89 -18.51 -2.11
C TYR A 223 -18.10 -18.74 -3.03
N GLU A 224 -18.42 -17.81 -3.93
CA GLU A 224 -19.47 -18.00 -4.94
C GLU A 224 -19.08 -19.08 -5.97
N GLN A 225 -17.81 -19.14 -6.38
CA GLN A 225 -17.30 -20.23 -7.21
C GLN A 225 -17.42 -21.58 -6.50
N ASN A 226 -17.15 -21.64 -5.19
CA ASN A 226 -17.33 -22.83 -4.38
C ASN A 226 -18.79 -23.31 -4.34
N ILE A 227 -19.74 -22.39 -4.10
CA ILE A 227 -21.17 -22.70 -4.11
C ILE A 227 -21.60 -23.25 -5.48
N SER A 228 -21.09 -22.65 -6.55
CA SER A 228 -21.38 -23.07 -7.92
C SER A 228 -20.82 -24.46 -8.22
N TYR A 229 -19.59 -24.74 -7.76
CA TYR A 229 -18.96 -26.05 -7.90
C TYR A 229 -19.75 -27.15 -7.18
N ILE A 230 -20.09 -26.94 -5.91
CA ILE A 230 -20.87 -27.87 -5.08
C ILE A 230 -22.16 -28.29 -5.80
N LYS A 231 -22.91 -27.31 -6.34
CA LYS A 231 -24.14 -27.57 -7.11
C LYS A 231 -23.88 -28.37 -8.38
N SER A 232 -22.86 -28.00 -9.15
CA SER A 232 -22.57 -28.62 -10.45
C SER A 232 -22.05 -30.05 -10.33
N ALA A 233 -21.28 -30.34 -9.28
CA ALA A 233 -20.69 -31.65 -9.02
C ALA A 233 -21.55 -32.53 -8.11
N ASN A 234 -22.73 -32.04 -7.68
CA ASN A 234 -23.64 -32.72 -6.76
C ASN A 234 -22.94 -33.20 -5.47
N LEU A 235 -22.18 -32.29 -4.86
CA LEU A 235 -21.43 -32.53 -3.62
C LEU A 235 -22.21 -32.07 -2.39
N ASP A 236 -21.82 -32.57 -1.22
CA ASP A 236 -22.41 -32.13 0.04
C ASP A 236 -22.09 -30.65 0.34
N PRO A 237 -23.00 -29.92 1.00
CA PRO A 237 -22.70 -28.57 1.47
C PRO A 237 -21.51 -28.56 2.44
N SER A 238 -20.60 -27.60 2.29
CA SER A 238 -19.45 -27.40 3.18
C SER A 238 -19.30 -25.93 3.57
N ILE A 239 -18.80 -25.69 4.78
CA ILE A 239 -18.43 -24.37 5.30
C ILE A 239 -17.09 -23.91 4.70
N THR A 240 -16.21 -24.86 4.38
CA THR A 240 -14.91 -24.61 3.75
C THR A 240 -14.93 -24.88 2.25
N ILE A 241 -13.99 -24.26 1.54
CA ILE A 241 -13.87 -24.35 0.09
C ILE A 241 -13.33 -25.73 -0.31
N TYR A 242 -13.90 -26.29 -1.39
CA TYR A 242 -13.41 -27.51 -2.00
C TYR A 242 -12.04 -27.32 -2.65
N TYR A 243 -11.15 -28.31 -2.53
CA TYR A 243 -9.81 -28.24 -3.10
C TYR A 243 -9.81 -27.97 -4.60
N LYS A 244 -10.85 -28.38 -5.35
CA LYS A 244 -11.02 -27.97 -6.76
C LYS A 244 -10.95 -26.45 -6.92
N VAL A 245 -11.69 -25.69 -6.12
CA VAL A 245 -11.77 -24.24 -6.22
C VAL A 245 -10.50 -23.58 -5.68
N LEU A 246 -9.86 -24.15 -4.66
CA LEU A 246 -8.53 -23.70 -4.22
C LEU A 246 -7.47 -23.85 -5.32
N LYS A 247 -7.51 -24.94 -6.09
CA LYS A 247 -6.62 -25.13 -7.25
C LYS A 247 -6.89 -24.10 -8.33
N ASP A 248 -8.16 -23.82 -8.63
CA ASP A 248 -8.54 -22.79 -9.61
C ASP A 248 -8.08 -21.39 -9.15
N LEU A 249 -8.19 -21.10 -7.85
CA LEU A 249 -7.68 -19.89 -7.23
C LEU A 249 -6.19 -19.75 -7.47
N PHE A 250 -5.39 -20.74 -7.07
CA PHE A 250 -3.94 -20.68 -7.25
C PHE A 250 -3.53 -20.64 -8.72
N GLN A 251 -4.21 -21.39 -9.59
CA GLN A 251 -3.95 -21.35 -11.02
C GLN A 251 -4.16 -19.94 -11.60
N LYS A 252 -5.17 -19.20 -11.13
CA LYS A 252 -5.45 -17.84 -11.59
C LYS A 252 -4.49 -16.79 -11.00
N THR A 253 -4.03 -16.98 -9.76
CA THR A 253 -3.43 -15.89 -8.98
C THR A 253 -1.94 -16.03 -8.70
N LEU A 254 -1.39 -17.25 -8.77
CA LEU A 254 -0.04 -17.51 -8.25
C LEU A 254 1.06 -16.73 -8.99
N SER A 255 0.94 -16.55 -10.30
CA SER A 255 1.90 -15.76 -11.08
C SER A 255 1.90 -14.29 -10.65
N ASP A 256 0.71 -13.67 -10.59
CA ASP A 256 0.58 -12.28 -10.15
C ASP A 256 1.00 -12.13 -8.68
N TYR A 257 0.78 -13.14 -7.83
CA TYR A 257 1.24 -13.09 -6.43
C TYR A 257 2.75 -13.17 -6.31
N ARG A 258 3.40 -14.05 -7.08
CA ARG A 258 4.87 -14.08 -7.19
C ARG A 258 5.42 -12.73 -7.58
N ASP A 259 4.90 -12.16 -8.67
CA ASP A 259 5.39 -10.90 -9.21
C ASP A 259 5.19 -9.77 -8.18
N SER A 260 4.13 -9.88 -7.37
CA SER A 260 3.87 -8.96 -6.25
C SER A 260 4.89 -9.11 -5.12
N ILE A 261 5.30 -10.34 -4.78
CA ILE A 261 6.33 -10.61 -3.75
C ILE A 261 7.70 -10.12 -4.23
N ILE A 262 8.03 -10.30 -5.52
CA ILE A 262 9.26 -9.76 -6.13
C ILE A 262 9.26 -8.23 -6.05
N ALA A 263 8.17 -7.58 -6.50
CA ALA A 263 8.05 -6.13 -6.41
C ALA A 263 8.13 -5.62 -4.97
N ALA A 264 7.53 -6.35 -4.02
CA ALA A 264 7.64 -6.04 -2.58
C ALA A 264 9.09 -6.15 -2.09
N TYR A 265 9.84 -7.18 -2.51
CA TYR A 265 11.24 -7.34 -2.17
C TYR A 265 12.11 -6.21 -2.74
N GLU A 266 11.94 -5.88 -4.02
CA GLU A 266 12.64 -4.77 -4.69
C GLU A 266 12.32 -3.42 -4.03
N LEU A 267 11.09 -3.21 -3.59
CA LEU A 267 10.72 -2.03 -2.78
C LEU A 267 11.51 -1.99 -1.48
N VAL A 268 11.52 -3.09 -0.72
CA VAL A 268 12.15 -3.15 0.60
C VAL A 268 13.68 -3.09 0.54
N MET A 269 14.29 -3.70 -0.47
CA MET A 269 15.74 -3.87 -0.55
C MET A 269 16.43 -2.87 -1.47
N GLU A 270 15.69 -2.25 -2.39
CA GLU A 270 16.26 -1.34 -3.39
C GLU A 270 15.57 0.02 -3.37
N SER A 271 14.43 0.14 -4.06
CA SER A 271 13.84 1.45 -4.42
C SER A 271 13.32 2.26 -3.22
N GLN A 272 13.01 1.62 -2.09
CA GLN A 272 12.57 2.27 -0.84
C GLN A 272 13.35 1.74 0.38
N ALA A 273 14.59 1.28 0.17
CA ALA A 273 15.40 0.66 1.22
C ALA A 273 15.57 1.54 2.47
N TYR A 274 15.77 2.84 2.29
CA TYR A 274 15.88 3.77 3.40
C TYR A 274 14.62 3.81 4.27
N TYR A 275 13.44 3.89 3.62
CA TYR A 275 12.16 3.91 4.32
C TYR A 275 11.96 2.62 5.13
N PHE A 276 12.08 1.47 4.48
CA PHE A 276 11.84 0.18 5.14
C PHE A 276 12.89 -0.16 6.20
N SER A 277 14.14 0.27 6.05
CA SER A 277 15.17 0.10 7.09
C SER A 277 14.83 0.80 8.41
N ARG A 278 13.99 1.84 8.37
CA ARG A 278 13.55 2.60 9.55
C ARG A 278 12.18 2.16 10.04
N GLN A 279 11.27 1.87 9.11
CA GLN A 279 9.89 1.53 9.41
C GLN A 279 9.75 0.06 9.84
N LEU A 280 10.45 -0.86 9.17
CA LEU A 280 10.46 -2.30 9.45
C LEU A 280 11.91 -2.81 9.59
N PRO A 281 12.66 -2.35 10.61
CA PRO A 281 14.09 -2.64 10.74
C PRO A 281 14.39 -4.14 10.83
N SER A 282 13.54 -4.92 11.51
CA SER A 282 13.70 -6.37 11.64
C SER A 282 13.54 -7.08 10.30
N LEU A 283 12.53 -6.72 9.51
CA LEU A 283 12.33 -7.26 8.15
C LEU A 283 13.55 -6.94 7.28
N TYR A 284 13.97 -5.67 7.26
CA TYR A 284 15.09 -5.24 6.43
C TYR A 284 16.40 -5.95 6.77
N LEU A 285 16.72 -6.07 8.06
CA LEU A 285 17.91 -6.81 8.52
C LEU A 285 17.82 -8.31 8.21
N HIS A 286 16.64 -8.90 8.37
CA HIS A 286 16.39 -10.30 8.01
C HIS A 286 16.67 -10.54 6.53
N LEU A 287 16.06 -9.76 5.64
CA LEU A 287 16.23 -9.89 4.19
C LEU A 287 17.65 -9.57 3.72
N LYS A 288 18.36 -8.68 4.41
CA LYS A 288 19.78 -8.42 4.15
C LYS A 288 20.67 -9.60 4.52
N ALA A 289 20.38 -10.28 5.63
CA ALA A 289 21.14 -11.46 6.08
C ALA A 289 20.73 -12.75 5.34
N ARG A 290 19.46 -12.84 4.94
CA ARG A 290 18.85 -13.97 4.24
C ARG A 290 18.05 -13.46 3.03
N PRO A 291 18.74 -13.03 1.95
CA PRO A 291 18.06 -12.60 0.73
C PRO A 291 17.14 -13.70 0.20
N HIS A 292 15.93 -13.32 -0.21
CA HIS A 292 15.11 -14.23 -0.98
C HIS A 292 15.79 -14.50 -2.32
N THR A 293 15.95 -15.78 -2.65
CA THR A 293 16.52 -16.20 -3.93
C THR A 293 15.38 -16.38 -4.93
N PHE A 294 15.07 -15.31 -5.68
CA PHE A 294 14.12 -15.36 -6.79
C PHE A 294 14.82 -15.91 -8.03
N LEU A 295 15.01 -17.22 -8.10
CA LEU A 295 15.47 -17.85 -9.34
C LEU A 295 14.27 -17.93 -10.30
N ALA A 296 14.33 -17.19 -11.42
CA ALA A 296 13.22 -17.06 -12.38
C ALA A 296 12.75 -18.41 -12.97
N GLU A 297 13.67 -19.36 -13.14
CA GLU A 297 13.39 -20.72 -13.60
C GLU A 297 12.94 -21.62 -12.43
N ASP A 298 13.32 -21.29 -11.19
CA ASP A 298 13.13 -22.15 -10.02
C ASP A 298 11.77 -21.98 -9.33
N TRP A 299 11.11 -20.83 -9.55
CA TRP A 299 9.87 -20.53 -8.83
C TRP A 299 8.74 -21.50 -9.18
N TYR A 300 8.63 -21.91 -10.44
CA TYR A 300 7.69 -22.97 -10.79
C TYR A 300 8.22 -24.33 -10.32
N SER A 301 9.52 -24.61 -10.35
CA SER A 301 10.03 -25.92 -9.91
C SER A 301 9.88 -26.16 -8.41
N ARG A 302 10.05 -25.17 -7.53
CA ARG A 302 9.79 -25.34 -6.09
C ARG A 302 8.34 -25.72 -5.75
N TYR A 303 7.39 -25.36 -6.61
CA TYR A 303 5.97 -25.67 -6.46
C TYR A 303 5.54 -26.90 -7.29
N PHE A 304 6.42 -27.48 -8.11
CA PHE A 304 6.09 -28.52 -9.06
C PHE A 304 7.00 -29.76 -8.99
N PHE A 305 8.20 -29.68 -8.41
CA PHE A 305 9.14 -30.77 -8.26
C PHE A 305 9.43 -31.12 -6.80
N ASP A 306 9.75 -32.39 -6.59
CA ASP A 306 9.70 -33.24 -5.39
C ASP A 306 10.50 -32.81 -4.14
N GLU A 307 11.09 -31.63 -4.08
CA GLU A 307 11.96 -31.25 -2.95
C GLU A 307 11.20 -31.19 -1.60
N TYR A 308 9.88 -31.08 -1.64
CA TYR A 308 8.98 -31.05 -0.48
C TYR A 308 8.18 -32.35 -0.29
N GLU A 309 8.56 -33.48 -0.92
CA GLU A 309 7.75 -34.70 -0.90
C GLU A 309 7.49 -35.21 0.53
N ASN A 310 8.49 -35.13 1.42
CA ASN A 310 8.35 -35.50 2.83
C ASN A 310 7.49 -34.50 3.61
N GLU A 311 7.57 -33.21 3.28
CA GLU A 311 6.89 -32.12 3.98
C GLU A 311 5.39 -32.04 3.65
N THR A 312 4.98 -32.62 2.52
CA THR A 312 3.62 -32.51 1.98
C THR A 312 2.77 -33.76 2.19
N ARG A 313 3.31 -34.82 2.81
CA ARG A 313 2.56 -36.05 3.19
C ARG A 313 1.81 -35.93 4.52
N CYS A 314 2.31 -35.11 5.46
CA CYS A 314 1.70 -34.88 6.77
C CYS A 314 1.66 -33.37 7.10
N PRO A 315 0.77 -32.62 6.45
CA PRO A 315 0.74 -31.16 6.52
C PRO A 315 0.52 -30.58 7.93
N GLU A 316 -0.21 -31.29 8.78
CA GLU A 316 -0.45 -30.88 10.17
C GLU A 316 0.84 -30.96 11.00
N ARG A 317 1.75 -31.90 10.70
CA ARG A 317 3.06 -31.97 11.39
C ARG A 317 3.99 -30.83 10.99
N LEU A 318 3.91 -30.34 9.76
CA LEU A 318 4.81 -29.27 9.29
C LEU A 318 4.52 -27.90 9.89
N TYR A 319 3.23 -27.61 10.10
CA TYR A 319 2.78 -26.33 10.63
C TYR A 319 2.45 -26.39 12.14
N PHE A 320 2.29 -27.59 12.72
CA PHE A 320 1.80 -27.80 14.09
C PHE A 320 2.42 -29.00 14.85
N GLU A 321 3.52 -29.64 14.42
CA GLU A 321 4.36 -30.27 15.45
C GLU A 321 4.91 -29.11 16.29
N ASP A 322 4.33 -28.98 17.48
CA ASP A 322 4.76 -28.05 18.50
C ASP A 322 6.29 -28.08 18.60
N PHE A 323 6.87 -26.90 18.83
CA PHE A 323 8.29 -26.82 19.17
C PHE A 323 8.46 -27.38 20.60
N ASP A 324 8.34 -28.70 20.76
CA ASP A 324 8.60 -29.43 22.02
C ASP A 324 10.03 -29.15 22.54
N VAL A 325 10.88 -28.61 21.66
CA VAL A 325 12.25 -28.15 21.94
C VAL A 325 12.29 -27.08 23.04
N PHE A 326 11.21 -26.30 23.26
CA PHE A 326 11.16 -25.27 24.30
C PHE A 326 10.27 -25.61 25.50
N ASP A 327 9.57 -26.75 25.50
CA ASP A 327 8.71 -27.15 26.62
C ASP A 327 9.49 -27.32 27.92
N SER A 328 10.73 -27.82 27.84
CA SER A 328 11.61 -27.91 29.01
C SER A 328 11.94 -26.53 29.62
N HIS A 329 11.98 -25.48 28.80
CA HIS A 329 12.25 -24.12 29.27
C HIS A 329 10.99 -23.45 29.85
N LEU A 330 9.80 -23.83 29.38
CA LEU A 330 8.52 -23.37 29.93
C LEU A 330 8.26 -24.01 31.30
N ASP A 331 8.59 -25.29 31.46
CA ASP A 331 8.52 -25.99 32.75
C ASP A 331 9.47 -25.42 33.81
N ASP A 332 10.68 -24.99 33.40
CA ASP A 332 11.63 -24.32 34.31
C ASP A 332 11.15 -22.93 34.74
N LEU A 333 10.47 -22.20 33.85
CA LEU A 333 9.84 -20.89 34.13
C LEU A 333 8.62 -20.99 35.04
N LEU A 334 7.88 -22.09 34.99
CA LEU A 334 6.72 -22.35 35.85
C LEU A 334 7.09 -22.92 37.22
N ARG A 335 8.34 -23.36 37.40
CA ARG A 335 8.90 -23.87 38.67
C ARG A 335 9.74 -22.86 39.44
N SER A 336 10.02 -21.69 38.86
CA SER A 336 10.59 -20.51 39.54
C SER A 336 9.52 -19.54 40.00
#